data_AF-A0A8T3MQG9-F1
#
_entry.id   AF-A0A8T3MQG9-F1
#
_cell.length_a   1.000
_cell.length_b   1.000
_cell.length_c   1.000
_cell.angle_alpha   90.00
_cell.angle_beta   90.00
_cell.angle_gamma   90.00
#
_symmetry.space_group_name_H-M   'P 1'
#
loop_
_entity.id
_entity.type
_entity.pdbx_description
1 polymer ?
#
loop_
_entity_poly.entity_id
_entity_poly.type
_entity_poly.pdbx_seq_one_letter_code
_entity_poly.pdbx_strand_id
1 'polypeptide(L)'
;RHGIARTEDRELLPAVAVALELGLPFRAPRIELLIESSLVDEVLGRAAGEARPRAREPLPLLVALGRVRDRTTGVTRDTAGALLGWAVPYPDLEAFTTAVSMARRRLDELRRDDAPLTLATAHSTKGLEFDHVVVVGMEAGRFPSRRTLAEADDPARALEEERRLAYVAWTRARRSLTLLYDPLAPSSFLLEAFTPGELGLSDQVAAFPS
;
A
#
# COMPACT_ATOMS: atom_id res chain seq x y z
N ARG A 1 19.16 -6.04 9.75
CA ARG A 1 18.35 -5.58 8.58
C ARG A 1 16.90 -6.01 8.79
N HIS A 2 15.92 -5.13 8.56
CA HIS A 2 14.49 -5.41 8.77
C HIS A 2 13.79 -5.55 7.41
N GLY A 3 12.99 -6.60 7.20
CA GLY A 3 12.28 -6.85 5.94
C GLY A 3 10.76 -6.92 6.15
N ILE A 4 9.99 -6.26 5.28
CA ILE A 4 8.56 -6.45 5.13
C ILE A 4 8.33 -7.17 3.80
N ALA A 5 7.51 -8.24 3.80
CA ALA A 5 7.33 -9.15 2.66
C ALA A 5 5.83 -9.40 2.37
N ARG A 6 5.27 -8.95 1.21
CA ARG A 6 3.84 -9.17 0.81
C ARG A 6 3.44 -9.44 -0.64
N THR A 7 2.20 -9.78 -0.95
CA THR A 7 1.83 -10.41 -2.24
C THR A 7 1.62 -9.41 -3.38
N GLU A 8 1.19 -8.16 -3.11
CA GLU A 8 0.94 -7.11 -4.13
C GLU A 8 1.50 -5.73 -3.73
N ASP A 9 1.98 -4.94 -4.71
CA ASP A 9 2.69 -3.66 -4.47
C ASP A 9 1.81 -2.59 -3.80
N ARG A 10 0.48 -2.62 -4.02
CA ARG A 10 -0.48 -1.66 -3.42
C ARG A 10 -0.65 -1.83 -1.92
N GLU A 11 -0.38 -3.02 -1.38
CA GLU A 11 -0.59 -3.33 0.03
C GLU A 11 0.51 -2.78 0.94
N LEU A 12 1.66 -2.44 0.35
CA LEU A 12 2.80 -1.86 1.05
C LEU A 12 2.73 -0.32 1.07
N LEU A 13 1.79 0.30 0.35
CA LEU A 13 1.60 1.76 0.32
C LEU A 13 1.43 2.37 1.72
N PRO A 14 0.64 1.78 2.65
CA PRO A 14 0.56 2.32 4.02
C PRO A 14 1.90 2.27 4.75
N ALA A 15 2.68 1.19 4.57
CA ALA A 15 3.99 1.07 5.21
C ALA A 15 4.99 2.09 4.64
N VAL A 16 4.93 2.36 3.33
CA VAL A 16 5.72 3.40 2.69
C VAL A 16 5.30 4.78 3.20
N ALA A 17 4.00 5.07 3.28
CA ALA A 17 3.50 6.34 3.80
C ALA A 17 3.96 6.58 5.24
N VAL A 18 3.87 5.58 6.12
CA VAL A 18 4.37 5.65 7.50
C VAL A 18 5.89 5.86 7.53
N ALA A 19 6.66 5.16 6.69
CA ALA A 19 8.11 5.35 6.62
C ALA A 19 8.47 6.79 6.21
N LEU A 20 7.75 7.35 5.22
CA LEU A 20 7.89 8.75 4.82
C LEU A 20 7.53 9.67 5.98
N GLU A 21 6.38 9.51 6.62
CA GLU A 21 5.96 10.36 7.75
C GLU A 21 6.97 10.34 8.90
N LEU A 22 7.45 9.15 9.29
CA LEU A 22 8.43 8.99 10.37
C LEU A 22 9.86 9.38 9.97
N GLY A 23 10.12 9.65 8.68
CA GLY A 23 11.46 10.01 8.22
C GLY A 23 12.45 8.85 8.24
N LEU A 24 11.94 7.62 8.09
CA LEU A 24 12.73 6.41 8.11
C LEU A 24 13.25 6.11 6.70
N PRO A 25 14.57 6.03 6.47
CA PRO A 25 15.08 5.58 5.20
C PRO A 25 14.66 4.13 4.93
N PHE A 26 14.19 3.86 3.72
CA PHE A 26 13.70 2.55 3.32
C PHE A 26 14.12 2.18 1.90
N ARG A 27 14.21 0.89 1.64
CA ARG A 27 14.42 0.32 0.32
C ARG A 27 13.12 -0.26 -0.18
N ALA A 28 12.66 0.17 -1.35
CA ALA A 28 11.43 -0.32 -1.97
C ALA A 28 11.65 -0.48 -3.48
N PRO A 29 12.32 -1.55 -3.96
CA PRO A 29 12.83 -1.58 -5.33
C PRO A 29 11.74 -1.77 -6.39
N ARG A 30 10.54 -2.19 -6.01
CA ARG A 30 9.43 -2.51 -6.95
C ARG A 30 8.10 -1.84 -6.62
N ILE A 31 8.07 -0.95 -5.64
CA ILE A 31 6.84 -0.23 -5.28
C ILE A 31 6.80 1.06 -6.10
N GLU A 32 5.75 1.22 -6.90
CA GLU A 32 5.44 2.47 -7.59
C GLU A 32 4.42 3.26 -6.78
N LEU A 33 4.75 4.51 -6.44
CA LEU A 33 3.84 5.40 -5.73
C LEU A 33 3.11 6.30 -6.72
N LEU A 34 1.84 6.60 -6.43
CA LEU A 34 1.04 7.55 -7.20
C LEU A 34 1.79 8.86 -7.45
N ILE A 35 2.51 9.35 -6.44
CA ILE A 35 3.21 10.63 -6.47
C ILE A 35 4.34 10.69 -7.50
N GLU A 36 4.87 9.53 -7.91
CA GLU A 36 5.92 9.39 -8.92
C GLU A 36 5.35 9.45 -10.35
N SER A 37 4.03 9.28 -10.51
CA SER A 37 3.38 9.30 -11.81
C SER A 37 3.34 10.69 -12.43
N SER A 38 3.67 10.78 -13.72
CA SER A 38 3.49 12.00 -14.53
C SER A 38 2.03 12.42 -14.68
N LEU A 39 1.07 11.50 -14.44
CA LEU A 39 -0.35 11.83 -14.41
C LEU A 39 -0.70 12.79 -13.28
N VAL A 40 0.08 12.83 -12.20
CA VAL A 40 -0.10 13.81 -11.13
C VAL A 40 0.11 15.21 -11.66
N ASP A 41 1.21 15.45 -12.40
CA ASP A 41 1.51 16.75 -12.99
C ASP A 41 0.47 17.13 -14.05
N GLU A 42 0.00 16.16 -14.84
CA GLU A 42 -1.08 16.38 -15.80
C GLU A 42 -2.37 16.85 -15.11
N VAL A 43 -2.80 16.15 -14.04
CA VAL A 43 -4.01 16.50 -13.30
C VAL A 43 -3.88 17.86 -12.61
N LEU A 44 -2.74 18.13 -11.97
CA LEU A 44 -2.47 19.42 -11.33
C LEU A 44 -2.46 20.56 -12.37
N GLY A 45 -1.87 20.34 -13.56
CA GLY A 45 -1.89 21.29 -14.66
C GLY A 45 -3.29 21.59 -15.17
N ARG A 46 -4.13 20.56 -15.34
CA ARG A 46 -5.54 20.72 -15.71
C ARG A 46 -6.32 21.47 -14.62
N ALA A 47 -6.09 21.14 -13.34
CA ALA A 47 -6.72 21.82 -12.21
C ALA A 47 -6.32 23.30 -12.15
N ALA A 48 -5.07 23.64 -12.44
CA ALA A 48 -4.61 25.02 -12.58
C ALA A 48 -5.36 25.74 -13.72
N GLY A 49 -5.58 25.06 -14.84
CA GLY A 49 -6.38 25.56 -15.95
C GLY A 49 -7.84 25.84 -15.60
N GLU A 50 -8.48 24.96 -14.80
CA GLU A 50 -9.84 25.17 -14.30
C GLU A 50 -9.92 26.28 -13.24
N ALA A 51 -8.91 26.38 -12.38
CA ALA A 51 -8.82 27.39 -11.32
C ALA A 51 -8.57 28.80 -11.86
N ARG A 52 -8.08 28.94 -13.11
CA ARG A 52 -7.93 30.24 -13.76
C ARG A 52 -9.28 30.97 -13.83
N PRO A 53 -9.31 32.28 -13.52
CA PRO A 53 -10.53 33.05 -13.52
C PRO A 53 -11.12 33.14 -14.94
N ARG A 54 -12.15 32.35 -15.23
CA ARG A 54 -13.13 32.67 -16.28
C ARG A 54 -14.19 33.66 -15.77
N ALA A 55 -14.25 33.87 -14.45
CA ALA A 55 -15.10 34.82 -13.71
C ALA A 55 -14.26 35.51 -12.62
N ARG A 56 -14.81 36.53 -11.93
CA ARG A 56 -14.10 37.41 -10.97
C ARG A 56 -13.34 36.72 -9.83
N GLU A 57 -13.57 35.43 -9.55
CA GLU A 57 -12.90 34.66 -8.51
C GLU A 57 -12.40 33.28 -9.01
N PRO A 58 -11.21 32.82 -8.57
CA PRO A 58 -10.69 31.50 -8.91
C PRO A 58 -11.52 30.39 -8.25
N LEU A 59 -11.58 29.22 -8.88
CA LEU A 59 -12.30 28.09 -8.30
C LEU A 59 -11.56 27.54 -7.07
N PRO A 60 -12.29 27.11 -6.02
CA PRO A 60 -11.70 26.39 -4.91
C PRO A 60 -11.01 25.10 -5.38
N LEU A 61 -9.90 24.72 -4.71
CA LEU A 61 -9.07 23.57 -5.05
C LEU A 61 -9.87 22.29 -5.30
N LEU A 62 -10.72 21.91 -4.35
CA LEU A 62 -11.50 20.68 -4.42
C LEU A 62 -12.49 20.69 -5.59
N VAL A 63 -13.03 21.88 -5.94
CA VAL A 63 -13.94 22.05 -7.08
C VAL A 63 -13.17 21.92 -8.40
N ALA A 64 -11.99 22.52 -8.50
CA ALA A 64 -11.14 22.40 -9.68
C ALA A 64 -10.73 20.92 -9.93
N LEU A 65 -10.26 20.22 -8.90
CA LEU A 65 -9.92 18.79 -8.99
C LEU A 65 -11.14 17.92 -9.30
N GLY A 66 -12.29 18.21 -8.69
CA GLY A 66 -13.56 17.51 -8.98
C GLY A 66 -13.97 17.63 -10.45
N ARG A 67 -13.84 18.83 -11.04
CA ARG A 67 -14.12 19.05 -12.47
C ARG A 67 -13.15 18.29 -13.38
N VAL A 68 -11.86 18.26 -13.03
CA VAL A 68 -10.87 17.47 -13.78
C VAL A 68 -11.23 15.98 -13.73
N ARG A 69 -11.57 15.46 -12.54
CA ARG A 69 -11.99 14.06 -12.36
C ARG A 69 -13.24 13.74 -13.19
N ASP A 70 -14.25 14.60 -13.18
CA ASP A 70 -15.52 14.34 -13.86
C ASP A 70 -15.40 14.43 -15.40
N ARG A 71 -14.38 15.14 -15.92
CA ARG A 71 -14.08 15.27 -17.36
C ARG A 71 -13.04 14.27 -17.87
N THR A 72 -12.52 13.40 -17.02
CA THR A 72 -11.49 12.41 -17.36
C THR A 72 -12.01 10.99 -17.18
N THR A 73 -11.32 10.03 -17.78
CA THR A 73 -11.67 8.60 -17.74
C THR A 73 -10.44 7.76 -17.41
N GLY A 74 -10.67 6.49 -17.04
CA GLY A 74 -9.61 5.53 -16.74
C GLY A 74 -8.66 6.01 -15.64
N VAL A 75 -7.37 5.72 -15.81
CA VAL A 75 -6.32 5.95 -14.81
C VAL A 75 -6.17 7.43 -14.43
N THR A 76 -6.43 8.37 -15.36
CA THR A 76 -6.40 9.80 -15.06
C THR A 76 -7.53 10.19 -14.10
N ARG A 77 -8.72 9.59 -14.26
CA ARG A 77 -9.85 9.79 -13.33
C ARG A 77 -9.51 9.28 -11.94
N ASP A 78 -8.90 8.10 -11.86
CA ASP A 78 -8.49 7.49 -10.59
C ASP A 78 -7.42 8.33 -9.89
N THR A 79 -6.45 8.84 -10.65
CA THR A 79 -5.42 9.77 -10.17
C THR A 79 -6.04 11.05 -9.62
N ALA A 80 -6.97 11.67 -10.36
CA ALA A 80 -7.68 12.86 -9.90
C ALA A 80 -8.52 12.58 -8.64
N GLY A 81 -9.13 11.40 -8.54
CA GLY A 81 -9.84 10.96 -7.33
C GLY A 81 -8.91 10.85 -6.11
N ALA A 82 -7.74 10.23 -6.28
CA ALA A 82 -6.76 10.10 -5.21
C ALA A 82 -6.19 11.47 -4.78
N LEU A 83 -5.87 12.34 -5.73
CA LEU A 83 -5.42 13.70 -5.43
C LEU A 83 -6.50 14.53 -4.73
N LEU A 84 -7.78 14.34 -5.08
CA LEU A 84 -8.89 15.02 -4.40
C LEU A 84 -8.98 14.63 -2.93
N GLY A 85 -8.81 13.35 -2.60
CA GLY A 85 -8.76 12.90 -1.20
C GLY A 85 -7.57 13.47 -0.44
N TRP A 86 -6.40 13.55 -1.09
CA TRP A 86 -5.21 14.13 -0.48
C TRP A 86 -5.28 15.66 -0.35
N ALA A 87 -6.01 16.34 -1.23
CA ALA A 87 -6.13 17.80 -1.27
C ALA A 87 -6.96 18.39 -0.13
N VAL A 88 -7.74 17.58 0.60
CA VAL A 88 -8.68 18.02 1.65
C VAL A 88 -8.08 18.99 2.70
N PRO A 89 -6.87 18.75 3.26
CA PRO A 89 -6.32 19.64 4.29
C PRO A 89 -5.65 20.89 3.71
N TYR A 90 -5.61 21.07 2.38
CA TYR A 90 -4.92 22.19 1.74
C TYR A 90 -5.89 23.28 1.27
N PRO A 91 -5.59 24.57 1.50
CA PRO A 91 -6.51 25.66 1.22
C PRO A 91 -6.68 25.96 -0.27
N ASP A 92 -5.62 25.80 -1.05
CA ASP A 92 -5.56 26.17 -2.46
C ASP A 92 -4.57 25.28 -3.25
N LEU A 93 -4.59 25.45 -4.57
CA LEU A 93 -3.77 24.67 -5.48
C LEU A 93 -2.27 24.90 -5.29
N GLU A 94 -1.86 26.09 -4.85
CA GLU A 94 -0.46 26.42 -4.63
C GLU A 94 0.09 25.66 -3.42
N ALA A 95 -0.63 25.73 -2.29
CA ALA A 95 -0.31 25.00 -1.08
C ALA A 95 -0.28 23.48 -1.34
N PHE A 96 -1.26 22.97 -2.09
CA PHE A 96 -1.30 21.54 -2.43
C PHE A 96 -0.15 21.12 -3.34
N THR A 97 0.15 21.88 -4.40
CA THR A 97 1.26 21.60 -5.32
C THR A 97 2.61 21.63 -4.58
N THR A 98 2.75 22.56 -3.62
CA THR A 98 3.91 22.61 -2.72
C THR A 98 4.01 21.34 -1.89
N ALA A 99 2.91 20.87 -1.30
CA ALA A 99 2.90 19.63 -0.52
C ALA A 99 3.24 18.39 -1.36
N VAL A 100 2.74 18.30 -2.60
CA VAL A 100 3.14 17.24 -3.54
C VAL A 100 4.65 17.28 -3.80
N SER A 101 5.20 18.47 -4.06
CA SER A 101 6.64 18.64 -4.30
C SER A 101 7.49 18.27 -3.08
N MET A 102 7.04 18.64 -1.88
CA MET A 102 7.70 18.28 -0.61
C MET A 102 7.69 16.77 -0.37
N ALA A 103 6.56 16.11 -0.65
CA ALA A 103 6.44 14.66 -0.51
C ALA A 103 7.32 13.91 -1.53
N ARG A 104 7.44 14.41 -2.77
CA ARG A 104 8.39 13.87 -3.78
C ARG A 104 9.83 13.99 -3.30
N ARG A 105 10.23 15.17 -2.83
CA ARG A 105 11.60 15.38 -2.30
C ARG A 105 11.89 14.43 -1.14
N ARG A 106 10.94 14.28 -0.21
CA ARG A 106 11.09 13.38 0.94
C ARG A 106 11.19 11.91 0.52
N LEU A 107 10.46 11.53 -0.53
CA LEU A 107 10.60 10.21 -1.14
C LEU A 107 12.00 9.99 -1.70
N ASP A 108 12.52 10.93 -2.48
CA ASP A 108 13.88 10.85 -3.06
C ASP A 108 14.97 10.77 -1.98
N GLU A 109 14.80 11.51 -0.88
CA GLU A 109 15.74 11.52 0.25
C GLU A 109 15.74 10.19 1.04
N LEU A 110 14.56 9.59 1.23
CA LEU A 110 14.37 8.44 2.13
C LEU A 110 14.41 7.09 1.40
N ARG A 111 14.02 7.03 0.12
CA ARG A 111 14.03 5.79 -0.66
C ARG A 111 15.43 5.49 -1.15
N ARG A 112 16.18 4.74 -0.36
CA ARG A 112 17.61 4.46 -0.60
C ARG A 112 17.89 2.96 -0.68
N ASP A 113 18.79 2.57 -1.57
CA ASP A 113 19.21 1.17 -1.72
C ASP A 113 20.04 0.65 -0.54
N ASP A 114 20.72 1.54 0.19
CA ASP A 114 21.51 1.23 1.37
C ASP A 114 20.69 1.28 2.68
N ALA A 115 19.38 1.53 2.60
CA ALA A 115 18.52 1.65 3.76
C ALA A 115 18.41 0.33 4.56
N PRO A 116 18.36 0.39 5.90
CA PRO A 116 18.28 -0.79 6.76
C PRO A 116 16.89 -1.44 6.79
N LEU A 117 15.84 -0.69 6.43
CA LEU A 117 14.46 -1.14 6.28
C LEU A 117 14.20 -1.49 4.82
N THR A 118 13.71 -2.69 4.55
CA THR A 118 13.31 -3.14 3.21
C THR A 118 11.81 -3.38 3.18
N LEU A 119 11.11 -2.69 2.29
CA LEU A 119 9.70 -2.87 1.98
C LEU A 119 9.61 -3.62 0.65
N ALA A 120 9.14 -4.86 0.70
CA ALA A 120 9.18 -5.75 -0.45
C ALA A 120 7.95 -6.65 -0.51
N THR A 121 7.67 -7.16 -1.70
CA THR A 121 6.71 -8.24 -1.85
C THR A 121 7.33 -9.60 -1.46
N ALA A 122 6.59 -10.56 -0.92
CA ALA A 122 7.01 -11.92 -0.61
C ALA A 122 7.69 -12.57 -1.83
N HIS A 123 7.09 -12.39 -3.01
CA HIS A 123 7.67 -12.72 -4.31
C HIS A 123 9.08 -12.13 -4.52
N SER A 124 9.30 -10.89 -4.10
CA SER A 124 10.58 -10.18 -4.25
C SER A 124 11.65 -10.56 -3.23
N THR A 125 11.28 -11.28 -2.17
CA THR A 125 12.22 -11.66 -1.09
C THR A 125 12.98 -12.96 -1.36
N LYS A 126 12.72 -13.65 -2.48
CA LYS A 126 13.37 -14.92 -2.79
C LYS A 126 14.90 -14.77 -2.84
N GLY A 127 15.59 -15.54 -2.01
CA GLY A 127 17.06 -15.52 -1.93
C GLY A 127 17.63 -14.43 -1.00
N LEU A 128 16.77 -13.63 -0.38
CA LEU A 128 17.16 -12.69 0.68
C LEU A 128 16.88 -13.30 2.05
N GLU A 129 17.57 -12.83 3.08
CA GLU A 129 17.31 -13.15 4.49
C GLU A 129 17.41 -11.86 5.32
N PHE A 130 16.60 -11.76 6.36
CA PHE A 130 16.54 -10.59 7.24
C PHE A 130 16.58 -11.03 8.70
N ASP A 131 17.19 -10.22 9.58
CA ASP A 131 17.22 -10.54 11.00
C ASP A 131 15.81 -10.53 11.58
N HIS A 132 15.01 -9.55 11.17
CA HIS A 132 13.65 -9.33 11.63
C HIS A 132 12.74 -9.19 10.41
N VAL A 133 11.65 -9.96 10.38
CA VAL A 133 10.65 -9.88 9.32
C VAL A 133 9.29 -9.53 9.90
N VAL A 134 8.63 -8.54 9.31
CA VAL A 134 7.23 -8.23 9.60
C VAL A 134 6.39 -8.54 8.38
N VAL A 135 5.36 -9.35 8.55
CA VAL A 135 4.47 -9.80 7.48
C VAL A 135 3.13 -9.13 7.77
N VAL A 136 2.76 -8.09 7.00
CA VAL A 136 1.55 -7.24 7.20
C VAL A 136 0.30 -7.60 6.39
N GLY A 137 -0.88 -7.80 6.99
CA GLY A 137 -2.09 -8.19 6.26
C GLY A 137 -2.26 -9.71 6.11
N MET A 138 -1.96 -10.47 7.17
CA MET A 138 -2.32 -11.89 7.28
C MET A 138 -3.83 -12.02 7.56
N GLU A 139 -4.67 -11.55 6.66
CA GLU A 139 -6.14 -11.42 6.85
C GLU A 139 -6.91 -12.29 5.85
N ALA A 140 -8.09 -12.76 6.25
CA ALA A 140 -8.98 -13.53 5.40
C ALA A 140 -9.36 -12.74 4.14
N GLY A 141 -9.20 -13.39 2.98
CA GLY A 141 -9.48 -12.80 1.67
C GLY A 141 -8.42 -11.82 1.15
N ARG A 142 -7.46 -11.42 1.99
CA ARG A 142 -6.29 -10.65 1.60
C ARG A 142 -5.07 -11.53 1.38
N PHE A 143 -4.78 -12.41 2.34
CA PHE A 143 -3.73 -13.41 2.21
C PHE A 143 -4.17 -14.72 2.87
N PRO A 144 -4.54 -15.76 2.10
CA PRO A 144 -4.45 -15.84 0.63
C PRO A 144 -5.39 -14.86 -0.09
N SER A 145 -4.96 -14.36 -1.25
CA SER A 145 -5.73 -13.39 -2.05
C SER A 145 -6.99 -14.02 -2.62
N ARG A 146 -8.18 -13.55 -2.18
CA ARG A 146 -9.47 -14.01 -2.70
C ARG A 146 -9.60 -13.78 -4.20
N ARG A 147 -9.05 -12.67 -4.69
CA ARG A 147 -9.05 -12.33 -6.12
C ARG A 147 -8.24 -13.36 -6.90
N THR A 148 -7.01 -13.62 -6.48
CA THR A 148 -6.13 -14.59 -7.14
C THR A 148 -6.76 -15.98 -7.18
N LEU A 149 -7.40 -16.40 -6.10
CA LEU A 149 -8.10 -17.69 -6.06
C LEU A 149 -9.34 -17.73 -6.98
N ALA A 150 -10.07 -16.63 -7.10
CA ALA A 150 -11.28 -16.55 -7.94
C ALA A 150 -10.99 -16.43 -9.44
N GLU A 151 -9.86 -15.81 -9.81
CA GLU A 151 -9.44 -15.62 -11.20
C GLU A 151 -8.60 -16.80 -11.73
N ALA A 152 -8.19 -17.74 -10.87
CA ALA A 152 -7.37 -18.89 -11.27
C ALA A 152 -8.20 -20.02 -11.90
N ASP A 153 -7.67 -20.60 -12.99
CA ASP A 153 -8.25 -21.79 -13.63
C ASP A 153 -8.32 -23.01 -12.69
N ASP A 154 -7.35 -23.10 -11.77
CA ASP A 154 -7.28 -24.12 -10.72
C ASP A 154 -7.08 -23.44 -9.35
N PRO A 155 -8.17 -23.19 -8.60
CA PRO A 155 -8.11 -22.54 -7.31
C PRO A 155 -7.32 -23.32 -6.25
N ALA A 156 -7.30 -24.66 -6.32
CA ALA A 156 -6.57 -25.48 -5.35
C ALA A 156 -5.06 -25.30 -5.54
N ARG A 157 -4.60 -25.34 -6.79
CA ARG A 157 -3.19 -25.06 -7.13
C ARG A 157 -2.79 -23.64 -6.77
N ALA A 158 -3.65 -22.64 -7.02
CA ALA A 158 -3.38 -21.25 -6.64
C ALA A 158 -3.25 -21.08 -5.11
N LEU A 159 -4.07 -21.79 -4.34
CA LEU A 159 -3.97 -21.80 -2.87
C LEU A 159 -2.64 -22.40 -2.38
N GLU A 160 -2.17 -23.47 -3.00
CA GLU A 160 -0.85 -24.06 -2.71
C GLU A 160 0.30 -23.09 -3.02
N GLU A 161 0.19 -22.32 -4.11
CA GLU A 161 1.15 -21.28 -4.45
C GLU A 161 1.19 -20.15 -3.41
N GLU A 162 0.03 -19.64 -2.99
CA GLU A 162 -0.09 -18.65 -1.90
C GLU A 162 0.49 -19.17 -0.58
N ARG A 163 0.23 -20.44 -0.26
CA ARG A 163 0.80 -21.12 0.91
C ARG A 163 2.33 -21.19 0.84
N ARG A 164 2.87 -21.51 -0.33
CA ARG A 164 4.33 -21.51 -0.56
C ARG A 164 4.91 -20.11 -0.42
N LEU A 165 4.20 -19.07 -0.85
CA LEU A 165 4.62 -17.68 -0.64
C LEU A 165 4.65 -17.30 0.84
N ALA A 166 3.63 -17.71 1.61
CA ALA A 166 3.59 -17.52 3.06
C ALA A 166 4.81 -18.15 3.73
N TYR A 167 5.06 -19.43 3.43
CA TYR A 167 6.22 -20.16 3.92
C TYR A 167 7.54 -19.47 3.54
N VAL A 168 7.68 -19.06 2.28
CA VAL A 168 8.88 -18.34 1.80
C VAL A 168 9.08 -17.05 2.56
N ALA A 169 8.04 -16.26 2.83
CA ALA A 169 8.13 -15.00 3.56
C ALA A 169 8.50 -15.21 5.03
N TRP A 170 7.87 -16.17 5.70
CA TRP A 170 8.09 -16.46 7.13
C TRP A 170 9.52 -16.95 7.37
N THR A 171 10.00 -17.84 6.50
CA THR A 171 11.36 -18.41 6.59
C THR A 171 12.48 -17.42 6.19
N ARG A 172 12.15 -16.19 5.77
CA ARG A 172 13.17 -15.14 5.61
C ARG A 172 13.69 -14.59 6.93
N ALA A 173 12.96 -14.81 8.02
CA ALA A 173 13.33 -14.34 9.35
C ALA A 173 14.44 -15.19 9.96
N ARG A 174 15.55 -14.55 10.38
CA ARG A 174 16.66 -15.24 11.06
C ARG A 174 16.54 -15.16 12.59
N ARG A 175 15.95 -14.09 13.13
CA ARG A 175 15.84 -13.87 14.58
C ARG A 175 14.41 -13.69 15.06
N SER A 176 13.61 -12.85 14.38
CA SER A 176 12.20 -12.68 14.76
C SER A 176 11.28 -12.54 13.55
N LEU A 177 10.09 -13.10 13.70
CA LEU A 177 8.98 -13.00 12.77
C LEU A 177 7.81 -12.35 13.49
N THR A 178 7.24 -11.31 12.91
CA THR A 178 6.02 -10.66 13.39
C THR A 178 4.95 -10.77 12.31
N LEU A 179 3.81 -11.37 12.65
CA LEU A 179 2.67 -11.54 11.75
C LEU A 179 1.57 -10.58 12.19
N LEU A 180 1.22 -9.62 11.33
CA LEU A 180 0.17 -8.63 11.59
C LEU A 180 -1.10 -9.01 10.84
N TYR A 181 -2.22 -9.06 11.55
CA TYR A 181 -3.55 -9.41 11.07
C TYR A 181 -4.65 -8.69 11.85
N ASP A 182 -5.84 -8.64 11.26
CA ASP A 182 -7.08 -8.30 11.93
C ASP A 182 -7.60 -9.53 12.71
N PRO A 183 -7.71 -9.46 14.05
CA PRO A 183 -8.24 -10.57 14.85
C PRO A 183 -9.71 -10.90 14.57
N LEU A 184 -10.47 -10.01 13.91
CA LEU A 184 -11.84 -10.30 13.46
C LEU A 184 -11.89 -11.12 12.17
N ALA A 185 -10.79 -11.15 11.41
CA ALA A 185 -10.70 -11.83 10.12
C ALA A 185 -9.30 -12.41 9.89
N PRO A 186 -8.82 -13.34 10.74
CA PRO A 186 -7.49 -13.92 10.59
C PRO A 186 -7.37 -14.73 9.29
N SER A 187 -6.19 -14.72 8.68
CA SER A 187 -5.85 -15.59 7.56
C SER A 187 -6.03 -17.07 7.90
N SER A 188 -6.54 -17.86 6.95
CA SER A 188 -6.59 -19.33 7.08
C SER A 188 -5.20 -19.91 7.36
N PHE A 189 -4.13 -19.36 6.79
CA PHE A 189 -2.76 -19.83 7.05
C PHE A 189 -2.31 -19.60 8.50
N LEU A 190 -2.83 -18.58 9.19
CA LEU A 190 -2.57 -18.40 10.62
C LEU A 190 -3.32 -19.44 11.44
N LEU A 191 -4.61 -19.64 11.15
CA LEU A 191 -5.46 -20.60 11.85
C LEU A 191 -4.97 -22.05 11.69
N GLU A 192 -4.33 -22.35 10.56
CA GLU A 192 -3.70 -23.65 10.32
C GLU A 192 -2.36 -23.82 11.05
N ALA A 193 -1.60 -22.74 11.23
CA ALA A 193 -0.24 -22.79 11.77
C ALA A 193 -0.17 -22.59 13.29
N PHE A 194 -1.16 -21.94 13.88
CA PHE A 194 -1.17 -21.55 15.29
C PHE A 194 -2.50 -21.87 15.95
N THR A 195 -2.46 -22.14 17.25
CA THR A 195 -3.66 -22.25 18.07
C THR A 195 -4.31 -20.88 18.29
N PRO A 196 -5.63 -20.81 18.56
CA PRO A 196 -6.29 -19.55 18.90
C PRO A 196 -5.64 -18.81 20.07
N GLY A 197 -5.16 -19.54 21.08
CA GLY A 197 -4.45 -18.95 22.22
C GLY A 197 -3.12 -18.30 21.85
N GLU A 198 -2.35 -18.91 20.95
CA GLU A 198 -1.11 -18.31 20.42
C GLU A 198 -1.38 -17.06 19.57
N LEU A 199 -2.55 -17.02 18.90
CA LEU A 199 -3.04 -15.85 18.18
C LEU A 199 -3.75 -14.84 19.10
N GLY A 200 -3.76 -15.04 20.42
CA GLY A 200 -4.47 -14.15 21.34
C GLY A 200 -5.96 -13.99 20.99
N LEU A 201 -6.55 -14.94 20.27
CA LEU A 201 -7.97 -14.97 19.94
C LEU A 201 -8.69 -15.53 21.16
N SER A 202 -9.59 -14.75 21.75
CA SER A 202 -10.53 -15.27 22.75
C SER A 202 -11.45 -16.31 22.11
N ASP A 203 -11.93 -17.29 22.89
CA ASP A 203 -12.84 -18.37 22.46
C ASP A 203 -14.08 -17.90 21.67
N GLN A 204 -14.44 -16.61 21.75
CA GLN A 204 -15.57 -16.02 21.01
C GLN A 204 -15.33 -15.82 19.51
N VAL A 205 -14.08 -15.84 19.02
CA VAL A 205 -13.78 -15.66 17.57
C VAL A 205 -13.82 -16.98 16.81
N ALA A 206 -13.70 -18.13 17.50
CA ALA A 206 -13.76 -19.46 16.89
C ALA A 206 -15.17 -19.86 16.38
N ALA A 207 -16.15 -18.98 16.49
CA ALA A 207 -17.56 -19.25 16.18
C ALA A 207 -18.01 -18.78 14.78
N PHE A 208 -17.13 -18.29 13.90
CA PHE A 208 -17.50 -17.99 12.53
C PHE A 208 -17.31 -19.23 11.63
N PRO A 209 -18.39 -19.82 11.10
CA PRO A 209 -18.28 -20.95 10.20
C PRO A 209 -17.81 -20.46 8.82
N SER A 210 -16.95 -21.27 8.22
CA SER A 210 -16.52 -21.26 6.81
C SER A 210 -17.67 -21.30 5.82
#